data_AF-A0A011QIV7-F1
#
_entry.id   AF-A0A011QIV7-F1
#
_cell.length_a   1.000
_cell.length_b   1.000
_cell.length_c   1.000
_cell.angle_alpha   90.00
_cell.angle_beta   90.00
_cell.angle_gamma   90.00
#
_symmetry.space_group_name_H-M   'P 1'
#
loop_
_entity.id
_entity.type
_entity.pdbx_description
1 polymer ?
#
loop_
_entity_poly.entity_id
_entity_poly.type
_entity_poly.pdbx_seq_one_letter_code
_entity_poly.pdbx_strand_id
1 'polypeptide(L)'
;MRAVAPSVDAQTRNGLVYVDLPPAAADVLSAGMFVRGQFEFGRRPALSLPQSAVLLREGFSYVFRIEAAAANTDRLATVREVKVGSGRRNGERIEISSGLAAGEMVVANGGAFLADGDTVRVVAAGQPQ
;
A
#
# COMPACT_ATOMS: atom_id res chain seq x y z
N MET A 1 -1.57 -30.03 18.37
CA MET A 1 -1.23 -28.91 19.27
C MET A 1 -0.63 -27.79 18.43
N ARG A 2 -1.22 -26.59 18.44
CA ARG A 2 -0.85 -25.49 17.53
C ARG A 2 -0.33 -24.34 18.37
N ALA A 3 0.97 -24.31 18.59
CA ALA A 3 1.65 -23.25 19.32
C ALA A 3 2.46 -22.42 18.31
N VAL A 4 2.03 -21.17 18.11
CA VAL A 4 2.82 -20.16 17.40
C VAL A 4 3.59 -19.40 18.47
N ALA A 5 4.88 -19.63 18.56
CA ALA A 5 5.80 -18.67 19.16
C ALA A 5 6.80 -18.30 18.08
N PRO A 6 6.64 -17.16 17.38
CA PRO A 6 7.71 -16.63 16.58
C PRO A 6 8.70 -16.02 17.57
N SER A 7 9.64 -16.82 18.06
CA SER A 7 10.79 -16.27 18.76
C SER A 7 11.66 -15.61 17.69
N VAL A 8 11.39 -14.33 17.45
CA VAL A 8 12.27 -13.48 16.66
C VAL A 8 13.44 -13.13 17.57
N ASP A 9 14.63 -13.56 17.20
CA ASP A 9 15.85 -13.10 17.88
C ASP A 9 16.01 -11.59 17.60
N ALA A 10 15.92 -10.78 18.66
CA ALA A 10 15.95 -9.33 18.56
C ALA A 10 17.31 -8.77 18.08
N GLN A 11 18.39 -9.54 18.19
CA GLN A 11 19.74 -9.16 17.75
C GLN A 11 19.92 -9.42 16.25
N THR A 12 19.49 -10.59 15.76
CA THR A 12 19.67 -10.99 14.34
C THR A 12 18.46 -10.68 13.46
N ARG A 13 17.30 -10.35 14.07
CA ARG A 13 15.98 -10.22 13.43
C ARG A 13 15.54 -11.45 12.63
N ASN A 14 16.12 -12.61 12.94
CA ASN A 14 15.74 -13.88 12.34
C ASN A 14 14.66 -14.55 13.20
N GLY A 15 13.62 -15.07 12.54
CA GLY A 15 12.61 -15.91 13.17
C GLY A 15 12.77 -17.36 12.73
N LEU A 16 12.67 -18.29 13.69
CA LEU A 16 12.65 -19.73 13.39
C LEU A 16 11.22 -20.16 13.04
N VAL A 17 11.03 -20.79 11.89
CA VAL A 17 9.73 -21.30 11.41
C VAL A 17 9.89 -22.77 11.02
N TYR A 18 9.01 -23.63 11.53
CA TYR A 18 8.91 -25.03 11.13
C TYR A 18 7.83 -25.19 10.06
N VAL A 19 8.17 -25.87 8.97
CA VAL A 19 7.25 -26.20 7.86
C VAL A 19 7.32 -27.69 7.58
N ASP A 20 6.16 -28.33 7.45
CA ASP A 20 6.11 -29.73 7.02
C ASP A 20 6.29 -29.80 5.51
N LEU A 21 7.17 -30.70 5.06
CA LEU A 21 7.41 -30.95 3.65
C LEU A 21 6.50 -32.08 3.15
N PRO A 22 6.06 -32.05 1.88
CA PRO A 22 5.28 -33.15 1.33
C PRO A 22 6.09 -34.46 1.32
N PRO A 23 5.47 -35.64 1.48
CA PRO A 23 6.19 -36.91 1.58
C PRO A 23 7.14 -37.19 0.41
N ALA A 24 6.78 -36.77 -0.81
CA ALA A 24 7.62 -36.91 -2.01
C ALA A 24 8.95 -36.13 -1.93
N ALA A 25 9.07 -35.18 -1.01
CA ALA A 25 10.32 -34.45 -0.80
C ALA A 25 11.37 -35.28 -0.03
N ALA A 26 10.95 -36.34 0.67
CA ALA A 26 11.85 -37.23 1.42
C ALA A 26 12.81 -38.03 0.51
N ASP A 27 12.43 -38.26 -0.74
CA ASP A 27 13.26 -38.98 -1.71
C ASP A 27 14.37 -38.11 -2.33
N VAL A 28 14.31 -36.80 -2.13
CA VAL A 28 15.18 -35.81 -2.81
C VAL A 28 15.91 -34.88 -1.84
N LEU A 29 15.46 -34.79 -0.59
CA LEU A 29 16.05 -33.94 0.45
C LEU A 29 16.67 -34.78 1.56
N SER A 30 17.89 -34.44 1.95
CA SER A 30 18.60 -35.05 3.09
C SER A 30 18.90 -34.03 4.18
N ALA A 31 19.04 -34.51 5.41
CA ALA A 31 19.43 -33.67 6.54
C ALA A 31 20.75 -32.93 6.24
N GLY A 32 20.79 -31.62 6.52
CA GLY A 32 21.93 -30.75 6.22
C GLY A 32 21.83 -30.03 4.86
N MET A 33 20.83 -30.33 4.03
CA MET A 33 20.55 -29.55 2.82
C MET A 33 19.89 -28.20 3.17
N PHE A 34 20.27 -27.17 2.41
CA PHE A 34 19.62 -25.86 2.47
C PHE A 34 18.54 -25.77 1.39
N VAL A 35 17.37 -25.29 1.77
CA VAL A 35 16.25 -25.05 0.86
C VAL A 35 15.79 -23.60 0.98
N ARG A 36 15.38 -23.00 -0.15
CA ARG A 36 14.76 -21.67 -0.17
C ARG A 36 13.26 -21.83 -0.36
N GLY A 37 12.49 -21.45 0.65
CA GLY A 37 11.04 -21.34 0.57
C GLY A 37 10.60 -19.88 0.38
N GLN A 38 9.42 -19.70 -0.22
CA GLN A 38 8.73 -18.41 -0.24
C GLN A 38 7.33 -18.63 0.36
N PHE A 39 6.88 -17.70 1.21
CA PHE A 39 5.52 -17.71 1.71
C PHE A 39 4.68 -16.80 0.84
N GLU A 40 3.67 -17.36 0.17
CA GLU A 40 2.65 -16.57 -0.50
C GLU A 40 1.55 -16.21 0.50
N PHE A 41 1.41 -14.93 0.80
CA PHE A 41 0.31 -14.44 1.63
C PHE A 41 -0.94 -14.19 0.77
N GLY A 42 -2.11 -14.38 1.37
CA GLY A 42 -3.39 -14.15 0.70
C GLY A 42 -3.50 -12.75 0.09
N ARG A 43 -3.87 -12.70 -1.20
CA ARG A 43 -4.17 -11.45 -1.90
C ARG A 43 -5.64 -11.10 -1.64
N ARG A 44 -5.89 -9.94 -1.05
CA ARG A 44 -7.23 -9.36 -0.91
C ARG A 44 -7.32 -8.08 -1.73
N PRO A 45 -8.42 -7.83 -2.46
CA PRO A 45 -8.63 -6.56 -3.13
C PRO A 45 -8.63 -5.45 -2.08
N ALA A 46 -7.94 -4.36 -2.38
CA ALA A 46 -7.87 -3.20 -1.51
C ALA A 46 -7.70 -1.93 -2.34
N LEU A 47 -8.23 -0.82 -1.85
CA LEU A 47 -7.96 0.49 -2.42
C LEU A 47 -6.47 0.79 -2.25
N SER A 48 -5.84 1.31 -3.31
CA SER A 48 -4.44 1.68 -3.24
C SER A 48 -4.17 2.93 -4.05
N LEU A 49 -3.23 3.73 -3.58
CA LEU A 49 -2.78 4.94 -4.23
C LEU A 49 -1.26 4.88 -4.48
N PRO A 50 -0.74 5.63 -5.47
CA PRO A 50 0.69 5.89 -5.57
C PRO A 50 1.22 6.49 -4.27
N GLN A 51 2.44 6.14 -3.87
CA GLN A 51 3.07 6.72 -2.69
C GLN A 51 3.16 8.25 -2.75
N SER A 52 3.36 8.82 -3.95
CA SER A 52 3.43 10.26 -4.18
C SER A 52 2.13 11.01 -3.91
N ALA A 53 1.00 10.31 -3.83
CA ALA A 53 -0.32 10.87 -3.52
C ALA A 53 -0.59 10.97 -2.00
N VAL A 54 0.21 10.28 -1.18
CA VAL A 54 -0.01 10.18 0.26
C VAL A 54 0.99 11.06 1.00
N LEU A 55 0.48 12.01 1.76
CA LEU A 55 1.25 12.93 2.57
C LEU A 55 1.29 12.46 4.01
N LEU A 56 2.47 12.42 4.60
CA LEU A 56 2.65 12.16 6.03
C LEU A 56 2.86 13.49 6.74
N ARG A 57 1.91 13.88 7.58
CA ARG A 57 1.96 15.10 8.39
C ARG A 57 1.51 14.77 9.80
N GLU A 58 2.27 15.20 10.80
CA GLU A 58 1.91 15.04 12.22
C GLU A 58 1.60 13.59 12.63
N GLY A 59 2.26 12.62 11.99
CA GLY A 59 2.03 11.18 12.23
C GLY A 59 0.78 10.59 11.58
N PHE A 60 0.03 11.37 10.81
CA PHE A 60 -1.15 10.91 10.07
C PHE A 60 -0.92 10.93 8.55
N SER A 61 -1.62 10.05 7.85
CA SER A 61 -1.64 10.02 6.39
C SER A 61 -2.80 10.87 5.86
N TYR A 62 -2.50 11.71 4.88
CA TYR A 62 -3.46 12.58 4.21
C TYR A 62 -3.37 12.40 2.70
N VAL A 63 -4.48 12.64 2.02
CA VAL A 63 -4.56 12.72 0.56
C VAL A 63 -5.37 13.95 0.19
N PHE A 64 -5.12 14.48 -1.00
CA PHE A 64 -5.96 15.53 -1.58
C PHE A 64 -7.00 14.90 -2.49
N ARG A 65 -8.26 14.82 -2.01
CA ARG A 65 -9.41 14.39 -2.80
C ARG A 65 -9.84 15.53 -3.72
N ILE A 66 -10.11 15.22 -4.97
CA ILE A 66 -10.62 16.18 -5.95
C ILE A 66 -12.14 16.25 -5.78
N GLU A 67 -12.65 17.40 -5.36
CA GLU A 67 -14.07 17.71 -5.37
C GLU A 67 -14.52 17.94 -6.82
N ALA A 68 -15.79 17.64 -7.13
CA ALA A 68 -16.33 17.62 -8.49
C ALA A 68 -15.80 18.79 -9.34
N ALA A 69 -15.14 18.46 -10.46
CA ALA A 69 -14.62 19.46 -11.37
C ALA A 69 -15.78 20.32 -11.89
N ALA A 70 -15.60 21.64 -11.89
CA ALA A 70 -16.54 22.50 -12.59
C ALA A 70 -16.60 22.03 -14.05
N ALA A 71 -17.80 21.85 -14.59
CA ALA A 71 -18.06 21.46 -15.99
C ALA A 71 -17.70 22.59 -16.98
N ASN A 72 -16.55 23.21 -16.78
CA ASN A 72 -15.99 24.28 -17.59
C ASN A 72 -14.82 23.74 -18.42
N THR A 73 -14.62 24.37 -19.58
CA THR A 73 -13.58 24.06 -20.57
C THR A 73 -12.17 23.93 -19.99
N ASP A 74 -11.91 24.55 -18.83
CA ASP A 74 -10.59 24.59 -18.18
C ASP A 74 -10.25 23.42 -17.23
N ARG A 75 -11.18 22.48 -16.98
CA ARG A 75 -10.95 21.32 -16.08
C ARG A 75 -10.42 21.71 -14.70
N LEU A 76 -10.89 22.83 -14.16
CA LEU A 76 -10.54 23.28 -12.81
C LEU A 76 -11.40 22.54 -11.79
N ALA A 77 -10.76 22.10 -10.72
CA ALA A 77 -11.39 21.43 -9.60
C ALA A 77 -10.78 21.93 -8.30
N THR A 78 -11.55 21.89 -7.22
CA THR A 78 -11.06 22.19 -5.88
C THR A 78 -10.61 20.89 -5.22
N VAL A 79 -9.59 20.95 -4.38
CA VAL A 79 -9.16 19.80 -3.57
C VAL A 79 -9.56 19.95 -2.12
N ARG A 80 -9.77 18.80 -1.46
CA ARG A 80 -9.95 18.71 -0.03
C ARG A 80 -8.89 17.82 0.60
N GLU A 81 -8.26 18.28 1.67
CA GLU A 81 -7.37 17.45 2.47
C GLU A 81 -8.19 16.47 3.30
N VAL A 82 -7.96 15.18 3.08
CA VAL A 82 -8.69 14.10 3.74
C VAL A 82 -7.70 13.20 4.46
N LYS A 83 -7.93 13.02 5.77
CA LYS A 83 -7.19 12.05 6.58
C LYS A 83 -7.60 10.63 6.19
N VAL A 84 -6.62 9.78 5.93
CA VAL A 84 -6.82 8.39 5.52
C VAL A 84 -6.10 7.41 6.44
N GLY A 85 -6.64 6.21 6.54
CA GLY A 85 -5.90 5.06 7.07
C GLY A 85 -5.00 4.50 5.96
N SER A 86 -3.70 4.43 6.21
CA SER A 86 -2.75 3.73 5.32
C SER A 86 -2.40 2.35 5.88
N GLY A 87 -2.19 1.40 4.97
CA GLY A 87 -1.94 0.00 5.29
C GLY A 87 -0.64 -0.50 4.66
N ARG A 88 -0.71 -1.70 4.07
CA ARG A 88 0.45 -2.34 3.45
C ARG A 88 0.99 -1.50 2.30
N ARG A 89 2.32 -1.48 2.17
CA ARG A 89 3.00 -0.98 0.97
C ARG A 89 3.38 -2.14 0.08
N ASN A 90 3.07 -2.03 -1.20
CA ASN A 90 3.46 -3.00 -2.22
C ASN A 90 4.11 -2.25 -3.39
N GLY A 91 5.45 -2.33 -3.48
CA GLY A 91 6.23 -1.48 -4.37
C GLY A 91 5.97 0.00 -4.11
N GLU A 92 5.59 0.74 -5.15
CA GLU A 92 5.28 2.17 -5.10
C GLU A 92 3.82 2.49 -4.72
N ARG A 93 3.02 1.47 -4.37
CA ARG A 93 1.61 1.63 -4.00
C ARG A 93 1.40 1.45 -2.50
N ILE A 94 0.52 2.27 -1.94
CA ILE A 94 0.11 2.22 -0.54
C ILE A 94 -1.36 1.83 -0.48
N GLU A 95 -1.68 0.81 0.33
CA GLU A 95 -3.05 0.41 0.64
C GLU A 95 -3.74 1.51 1.46
N ILE A 96 -4.98 1.86 1.10
CA ILE A 96 -5.84 2.77 1.84
C ILE A 96 -6.93 1.94 2.53
N SER A 97 -6.94 1.95 3.86
CA SER A 97 -7.85 1.16 4.69
C SER A 97 -9.10 1.93 5.13
N SER A 98 -9.05 3.27 5.15
CA SER A 98 -10.19 4.12 5.51
C SER A 98 -10.02 5.56 5.02
N GLY A 99 -11.11 6.33 5.04
CA GLY A 99 -11.11 7.76 4.70
C GLY A 99 -11.28 8.08 3.21
N LEU A 100 -11.35 7.07 2.35
CA LEU A 100 -11.61 7.23 0.92
C LEU A 100 -12.57 6.14 0.43
N ALA A 101 -13.55 6.51 -0.38
CA ALA A 101 -14.44 5.60 -1.06
C ALA A 101 -13.88 5.17 -2.44
N ALA A 102 -14.32 4.01 -2.92
CA ALA A 102 -13.96 3.55 -4.25
C ALA A 102 -14.50 4.51 -5.32
N GLY A 103 -13.65 4.85 -6.29
CA GLY A 103 -14.01 5.77 -7.39
C GLY A 103 -13.78 7.25 -7.09
N GLU A 104 -13.41 7.63 -5.87
CA GLU A 104 -13.01 9.00 -5.57
C GLU A 104 -11.67 9.32 -6.23
N MET A 105 -11.60 10.48 -6.89
CA MET A 105 -10.39 10.96 -7.51
C MET A 105 -9.51 11.67 -6.49
N VAL A 106 -8.21 11.43 -6.57
CA VAL A 106 -7.21 12.09 -5.73
C VAL A 106 -6.08 12.64 -6.57
N VAL A 107 -5.38 13.63 -6.04
CA VAL A 107 -4.17 14.16 -6.64
C VAL A 107 -3.05 13.12 -6.55
N ALA A 108 -2.60 12.62 -7.71
CA ALA A 108 -1.57 11.58 -7.76
C ALA A 108 -0.16 12.11 -7.46
N ASN A 109 0.12 13.39 -7.77
CA ASN A 109 1.45 14.00 -7.68
C ASN A 109 1.34 15.48 -7.31
N GLY A 110 2.35 16.02 -6.63
CA GLY A 110 2.43 17.45 -6.29
C GLY A 110 1.57 17.86 -5.09
N GLY A 111 0.91 16.91 -4.40
CA GLY A 111 0.10 17.20 -3.22
C GLY A 111 0.87 17.90 -2.09
N ALA A 112 2.20 17.73 -2.02
CA ALA A 112 3.02 18.37 -0.99
C ALA A 112 2.97 19.91 -1.03
N PHE A 113 2.62 20.50 -2.17
CA PHE A 113 2.50 21.94 -2.38
C PHE A 113 1.07 22.47 -2.27
N LEU A 114 0.10 21.59 -2.04
CA LEU A 114 -1.31 21.97 -1.94
C LEU A 114 -1.71 22.21 -0.49
N ALA A 115 -2.65 23.13 -0.32
CA ALA A 115 -3.44 23.36 0.87
C ALA A 115 -4.90 22.92 0.64
N ASP A 116 -5.64 22.74 1.75
CA ASP A 116 -7.07 22.46 1.69
C ASP A 116 -7.82 23.62 0.99
N GLY A 117 -8.68 23.29 0.03
CA GLY A 117 -9.44 24.27 -0.76
C GLY A 117 -8.70 24.83 -1.98
N ASP A 118 -7.48 24.36 -2.27
CA ASP A 118 -6.75 24.83 -3.45
C ASP A 118 -7.46 24.45 -4.75
N THR A 119 -7.34 25.34 -5.74
CA THR A 119 -7.84 25.07 -7.10
C THR A 119 -6.73 24.43 -7.92
N VAL A 120 -6.99 23.23 -8.43
CA VAL A 120 -6.09 22.47 -9.28
C VAL A 120 -6.68 22.32 -10.68
N ARG A 121 -5.80 22.19 -11.68
CA ARG A 121 -6.20 21.78 -13.02
C ARG A 121 -6.04 20.27 -13.14
N VAL A 122 -7.13 19.56 -13.42
CA VAL A 122 -7.09 18.12 -13.57
C VAL A 122 -6.47 17.77 -14.92
N VAL A 123 -5.27 17.20 -14.89
CA VAL A 123 -4.64 16.54 -16.03
C VAL A 123 -5.02 15.06 -15.99
N ALA A 124 -5.49 14.52 -17.10
CA ALA A 124 -5.74 13.08 -17.19
C ALA A 124 -4.42 12.35 -16.85
N ALA A 125 -4.49 11.40 -15.94
CA ALA A 125 -3.31 10.61 -15.56
C ALA A 125 -2.78 9.91 -16.82
N GLY A 126 -1.65 10.39 -17.33
CA GLY A 126 -0.89 9.67 -18.33
C GLY A 126 -0.56 8.29 -17.76
N GLN A 127 -0.87 7.25 -18.53
CA GLN A 127 -0.57 5.88 -18.14
C GLN A 127 0.90 5.79 -17.73
N PRO A 128 1.23 5.20 -16.57
CA PRO A 128 2.62 4.86 -16.27
C PRO A 128 3.10 3.89 -17.35
N GLN A 129 4.22 4.23 -18.00
CA GLN A 129 4.96 3.32 -18.88
C GLN A 129 5.56 2.16 -18.09
#